data_AF-A0A9W6YCB5-F1
#
_entry.id   AF-A0A9W6YCB5-F1
#
_cell.length_a   1.000
_cell.length_b   1.000
_cell.length_c   1.000
_cell.angle_alpha   90.00
_cell.angle_beta   90.00
_cell.angle_gamma   90.00
#
_symmetry.space_group_name_H-M   'P 1'
#
loop_
_entity.id
_entity.type
_entity.pdbx_description
1 polymer ?
#
loop_
_entity_poly.entity_id
_entity_poly.type
_entity_poly.pdbx_seq_one_letter_code
_entity_poly.pdbx_strand_id
1 'polypeptide(L)'
;MSEDIKKLKKGEKTTLIEALTREDLELQAGSLEGVLKENHMPPPQSWQVHVLVVVPEGATSEHDLLSLLREASARQMRLEMRLEQVVASLPHKQPKSYSDAALGQLEMGRLKEDQLIIEVSPTGDGDAFWSEEMQIQADAITNEAVFDAFITPFFSTILHTCGLVFVNSERYQWLSQSTHVTKNTDFKPVGFATHRGMYRSKPQPKDEVIRPSEFRFGVAEEELFDCLIIFESKLTITDAAFGQVVRYLQNLLPEASASAILFDRRSFWLIKSHNSVVVKVQTAMWTNNGSKSLFKNFISNNVSPWVSRLTLACMCLGVDVVEGDAFLGRGAHGRVFKVIRQNGGDFALKIVGKCSVGRLYREKEALMRAQHTGLTTTLVGELIETPESAALLLSPVGKPLPHPRTQQEVRSLFRLLWQLHASGLVHGDPRVPNVILHRDKLLWIDLMEVLQASSTLKRFDAEILTRSTLSVSRTIALDSTLVQLIDYYGESATGENIDRLAEAVYQNLCILN
;
A
#
# COMPACT_ATOMS: atom_id res chain seq x y z
N MET A 1 -26.92 6.63 28.66
CA MET A 1 -26.27 5.32 28.49
C MET A 1 -27.32 4.39 27.88
N SER A 2 -27.09 3.88 26.66
CA SER A 2 -28.07 3.05 25.93
C SER A 2 -28.38 1.75 26.69
N GLU A 3 -29.60 1.26 26.59
CA GLU A 3 -30.06 0.05 27.26
C GLU A 3 -29.25 -1.19 26.81
N ASP A 4 -28.73 -1.17 25.57
CA ASP A 4 -27.84 -2.21 25.04
C ASP A 4 -26.48 -2.26 25.75
N ILE A 5 -25.97 -1.10 26.20
CA ILE A 5 -24.72 -1.01 26.96
C ILE A 5 -24.89 -1.63 28.36
N LYS A 6 -26.09 -1.58 28.94
CA LYS A 6 -26.37 -2.24 30.22
C LYS A 6 -26.49 -3.76 30.06
N LYS A 7 -27.07 -4.23 28.95
CA LYS A 7 -27.23 -5.67 28.65
C LYS A 7 -25.89 -6.35 28.36
N LEU A 8 -25.03 -5.70 27.59
CA LEU A 8 -23.67 -6.19 27.30
C LEU A 8 -22.81 -6.29 28.58
N LYS A 9 -22.90 -5.32 29.49
CA LYS A 9 -22.20 -5.38 30.79
C LYS A 9 -22.69 -6.49 31.73
N LYS A 10 -23.85 -7.09 31.44
CA LYS A 10 -24.42 -8.21 32.21
C LYS A 10 -24.21 -9.57 31.53
N GLY A 11 -23.53 -9.62 30.39
CA GLY A 11 -23.32 -10.85 29.62
C GLY A 11 -24.57 -11.33 28.86
N GLU A 12 -25.58 -10.46 28.69
CA GLU A 12 -26.78 -10.76 27.92
C GLU A 12 -26.54 -10.50 26.43
N LYS A 13 -26.95 -11.45 25.56
CA LYS A 13 -26.89 -11.26 24.10
C LYS A 13 -27.88 -10.17 23.68
N THR A 14 -27.44 -9.25 22.83
CA THR A 14 -28.30 -8.22 22.24
C THR A 14 -28.83 -8.68 20.88
N THR A 15 -29.94 -8.09 20.43
CA THR A 15 -30.51 -8.28 19.08
C THR A 15 -29.51 -8.00 17.97
N LEU A 16 -28.48 -7.19 18.25
CA LEU A 16 -27.35 -6.90 17.36
C LEU A 16 -26.41 -8.10 17.17
N ILE A 17 -26.15 -8.87 18.24
CA ILE A 17 -25.31 -10.09 18.19
C ILE A 17 -26.06 -11.21 17.46
N GLU A 18 -27.38 -11.33 17.68
CA GLU A 18 -28.20 -12.32 17.00
C GLU A 18 -28.31 -12.06 15.49
N ALA A 19 -28.38 -10.80 15.06
CA ALA A 19 -28.37 -10.42 13.65
C ALA A 19 -27.05 -10.76 12.95
N LEU A 20 -25.90 -10.49 13.60
CA LEU A 20 -24.58 -10.85 13.08
C LEU A 20 -24.40 -12.36 12.89
N THR A 21 -24.92 -13.17 13.81
CA THR A 21 -24.83 -14.64 13.70
C THR A 21 -25.82 -15.25 12.71
N ARG A 22 -26.89 -14.55 12.33
CA ARG A 22 -27.93 -15.06 11.42
C ARG A 22 -27.62 -14.74 9.96
N GLU A 23 -27.00 -13.59 9.67
CA GLU A 23 -26.60 -13.19 8.30
C GLU A 23 -25.44 -14.05 7.73
N ASP A 24 -24.56 -14.59 8.57
CA ASP A 24 -23.46 -15.49 8.14
C ASP A 24 -23.95 -16.90 7.74
N LEU A 25 -25.15 -17.31 8.19
CA LEU A 25 -25.75 -18.62 7.85
C LEU A 25 -26.46 -18.60 6.47
N GLU A 26 -26.97 -17.46 6.03
CA GLU A 26 -27.68 -17.36 4.74
C GLU A 26 -26.73 -17.39 3.52
N LEU A 27 -25.44 -17.08 3.72
CA LEU A 27 -24.41 -17.16 2.67
C LEU A 27 -23.91 -18.59 2.39
N GLN A 28 -24.43 -19.62 3.07
CA GLN A 28 -24.02 -21.03 2.88
C GLN A 28 -25.00 -21.88 2.08
N ALA A 29 -26.12 -21.33 1.58
CA ALA A 29 -27.15 -22.12 0.89
C ALA A 29 -27.06 -22.01 -0.64
N GLY A 30 -26.39 -22.97 -1.28
CA GLY A 30 -26.59 -23.28 -2.71
C GLY A 30 -25.35 -23.82 -3.43
N SER A 31 -25.33 -25.12 -3.76
CA SER A 31 -24.34 -25.68 -4.68
C SER A 31 -24.54 -25.09 -6.08
N LEU A 32 -23.48 -24.47 -6.61
CA LEU A 32 -23.39 -23.86 -7.94
C LEU A 32 -23.84 -24.82 -9.07
N GLU A 33 -23.70 -26.12 -8.83
CA GLU A 33 -24.03 -27.17 -9.79
C GLU A 33 -25.53 -27.37 -9.99
N GLY A 34 -26.34 -27.05 -8.96
CA GLY A 34 -27.80 -27.04 -9.05
C GLY A 34 -28.31 -25.90 -9.93
N VAL A 35 -27.77 -24.70 -9.73
CA VAL A 35 -28.17 -23.48 -10.46
C VAL A 35 -27.85 -23.58 -11.96
N LEU A 36 -26.72 -24.19 -12.33
CA LEU A 36 -26.32 -24.36 -13.74
C LEU A 36 -27.24 -25.34 -14.49
N LYS A 37 -27.66 -26.43 -13.83
CA LYS A 37 -28.58 -27.43 -14.41
C LYS A 37 -30.00 -26.87 -14.58
N GLU A 38 -30.47 -26.12 -13.58
CA GLU A 38 -31.80 -25.53 -13.56
C GLU A 38 -31.99 -24.46 -14.66
N ASN A 39 -30.91 -23.78 -15.04
CA ASN A 39 -30.91 -22.75 -16.10
C ASN A 39 -30.42 -23.26 -17.48
N HIS A 40 -30.27 -24.58 -17.67
CA HIS A 40 -29.82 -25.20 -18.94
C HIS A 40 -28.51 -24.62 -19.51
N MET A 41 -27.60 -24.18 -18.64
CA MET A 41 -26.32 -23.61 -19.08
C MET A 41 -25.25 -24.70 -19.22
N PRO A 42 -24.40 -24.66 -20.26
CA PRO A 42 -23.32 -25.61 -20.43
C PRO A 42 -22.24 -25.45 -19.33
N PRO A 43 -21.54 -26.53 -18.94
CA PRO A 43 -20.47 -26.44 -17.95
C PRO A 43 -19.33 -25.54 -18.47
N PRO A 44 -18.76 -24.66 -17.61
CA PRO A 44 -17.81 -23.64 -18.05
C PRO A 44 -16.48 -24.25 -18.49
N GLN A 45 -15.93 -23.74 -19.62
CA GLN A 45 -14.57 -24.06 -20.07
C GLN A 45 -13.54 -23.22 -19.29
N SER A 46 -12.33 -23.77 -19.13
CA SER A 46 -11.27 -23.40 -18.17
C SER A 46 -10.68 -21.98 -18.24
N TRP A 47 -11.25 -21.07 -19.02
CA TRP A 47 -10.68 -19.74 -19.30
C TRP A 47 -11.72 -18.62 -19.42
N GLN A 48 -12.97 -18.85 -19.04
CA GLN A 48 -13.98 -17.79 -18.88
C GLN A 48 -14.21 -17.48 -17.39
N VAL A 49 -13.88 -16.27 -16.97
CA VAL A 49 -14.31 -15.72 -15.68
C VAL A 49 -15.74 -15.20 -15.87
N HIS A 50 -16.73 -16.03 -15.52
CA HIS A 50 -18.10 -15.56 -15.37
C HIS A 50 -18.25 -14.96 -13.97
N VAL A 51 -18.31 -13.63 -13.87
CA VAL A 51 -18.73 -12.96 -12.64
C VAL A 51 -20.25 -13.08 -12.56
N LEU A 52 -20.72 -14.06 -11.80
CA LEU A 52 -22.15 -14.25 -11.57
C LEU A 52 -22.61 -13.18 -10.56
N VAL A 53 -23.03 -12.04 -11.07
CA VAL A 53 -23.85 -11.09 -10.31
C VAL A 53 -25.26 -11.67 -10.32
N VAL A 54 -25.78 -12.04 -9.15
CA VAL A 54 -27.21 -12.32 -9.02
C VAL A 54 -27.92 -10.99 -9.22
N VAL A 55 -28.40 -10.78 -10.45
CA VAL A 55 -29.23 -9.63 -10.83
C VAL A 55 -30.64 -9.93 -10.33
N PRO A 56 -31.21 -9.12 -9.43
CA PRO A 56 -32.64 -9.21 -9.14
C PRO A 56 -33.40 -9.02 -10.45
N GLU A 57 -34.39 -9.85 -10.74
CA GLU A 57 -35.20 -9.74 -11.95
C GLU A 57 -35.74 -8.30 -12.10
N GLY A 58 -35.18 -7.55 -13.06
CA GLY A 58 -35.63 -6.18 -13.40
C GLY A 58 -34.56 -5.12 -13.67
N ALA A 59 -33.29 -5.32 -13.33
CA ALA A 59 -32.25 -4.30 -13.54
C ALA A 59 -31.64 -4.39 -14.96
N THR A 60 -31.98 -3.44 -15.84
CA THR A 60 -31.56 -3.42 -17.26
C THR A 60 -30.80 -2.14 -17.67
N SER A 61 -30.29 -1.35 -16.72
CA SER A 61 -29.59 -0.09 -17.05
C SER A 61 -28.21 0.09 -16.41
N GLU A 62 -27.31 0.87 -17.04
CA GLU A 62 -26.02 1.32 -16.47
C GLU A 62 -26.17 2.01 -15.10
N HIS A 63 -27.37 2.58 -14.84
CA HIS A 63 -27.71 3.17 -13.57
C HIS A 63 -27.79 2.13 -12.44
N ASP A 64 -28.13 0.88 -12.75
CA ASP A 64 -28.27 -0.20 -11.76
C ASP A 64 -26.89 -0.75 -11.33
N LEU A 65 -25.92 -0.80 -12.24
CA LEU A 65 -24.54 -1.20 -11.94
C LEU A 65 -23.83 -0.16 -11.04
N LEU A 66 -24.06 1.13 -11.31
CA LEU A 66 -23.60 2.23 -10.46
C LEU A 66 -24.28 2.22 -9.08
N SER A 67 -25.55 1.84 -9.00
CA SER A 67 -26.27 1.65 -7.74
C SER A 67 -25.72 0.46 -6.94
N LEU A 68 -25.39 -0.66 -7.59
CA LEU A 68 -24.75 -1.82 -6.95
C LEU A 68 -23.35 -1.50 -6.41
N LEU A 69 -22.53 -0.75 -7.17
CA LEU A 69 -21.21 -0.27 -6.71
C LEU A 69 -21.33 0.72 -5.55
N ARG A 70 -22.35 1.60 -5.57
CA ARG A 70 -22.66 2.50 -4.45
C ARG A 70 -23.15 1.75 -3.23
N GLU A 71 -23.95 0.70 -3.40
CA GLU A 71 -24.37 -0.17 -2.29
C GLU A 71 -23.19 -0.93 -1.69
N ALA A 72 -22.30 -1.50 -2.51
CA ALA A 72 -21.11 -2.18 -2.03
C ALA A 72 -20.21 -1.21 -1.25
N SER A 73 -20.02 0.01 -1.76
CA SER A 73 -19.27 1.08 -1.08
C SER A 73 -19.96 1.52 0.22
N ALA A 74 -21.29 1.63 0.24
CA ALA A 74 -22.06 1.98 1.43
C ALA A 74 -22.10 0.83 2.48
N ARG A 75 -22.01 -0.42 2.05
CA ARG A 75 -21.86 -1.60 2.91
C ARG A 75 -20.46 -1.62 3.54
N GLN A 76 -19.42 -1.37 2.74
CA GLN A 76 -18.04 -1.21 3.22
C GLN A 76 -17.95 -0.11 4.29
N MET A 77 -18.50 1.07 4.00
CA MET A 77 -18.49 2.23 4.91
C MET A 77 -19.26 1.94 6.23
N ARG A 78 -20.37 1.20 6.16
CA ARG A 78 -21.09 0.75 7.37
C ARG A 78 -20.30 -0.25 8.20
N LEU A 79 -19.54 -1.13 7.56
CA LEU A 79 -18.66 -2.08 8.23
C LEU A 79 -17.52 -1.35 8.94
N GLU A 80 -16.90 -0.37 8.26
CA GLU A 80 -15.84 0.49 8.80
C GLU A 80 -16.33 1.31 10.00
N MET A 81 -17.48 1.98 9.91
CA MET A 81 -18.06 2.71 11.05
C MET A 81 -18.36 1.82 12.25
N ARG A 82 -18.85 0.58 12.02
CA ARG A 82 -19.08 -0.38 13.10
C ARG A 82 -17.77 -0.85 13.72
N LEU A 83 -16.73 -1.04 12.91
CA LEU A 83 -15.40 -1.42 13.37
C LEU A 83 -14.74 -0.29 14.18
N GLU A 84 -14.90 0.96 13.76
CA GLU A 84 -14.47 2.15 14.50
C GLU A 84 -15.15 2.24 15.87
N GLN A 85 -16.45 1.95 15.96
CA GLN A 85 -17.18 1.92 17.24
C GLN A 85 -16.69 0.82 18.17
N VAL A 86 -16.39 -0.36 17.64
CA VAL A 86 -15.80 -1.48 18.41
C VAL A 86 -14.39 -1.09 18.87
N VAL A 87 -13.55 -0.57 17.98
CA VAL A 87 -12.18 -0.14 18.29
C VAL A 87 -12.16 0.98 19.34
N ALA A 88 -13.08 1.96 19.26
CA ALA A 88 -13.21 3.04 20.24
C ALA A 88 -13.64 2.56 21.64
N SER A 89 -14.22 1.36 21.74
CA SER A 89 -14.57 0.74 23.02
C SER A 89 -13.43 -0.09 23.64
N LEU A 90 -12.35 -0.35 22.89
CA LEU A 90 -11.20 -1.12 23.36
C LEU A 90 -10.22 -0.20 24.10
N PRO A 91 -9.70 -0.59 25.28
CA PRO A 91 -8.75 0.21 26.02
C PRO A 91 -7.45 0.39 25.21
N HIS A 92 -7.19 1.61 24.73
CA HIS A 92 -6.00 1.96 23.97
C HIS A 92 -4.87 2.46 24.89
N LYS A 93 -3.69 1.85 24.70
CA LYS A 93 -2.35 2.20 25.23
C LYS A 93 -2.14 2.03 26.74
N GLN A 94 -1.32 1.03 27.09
CA GLN A 94 -0.46 1.04 28.28
C GLN A 94 1.00 0.94 27.80
N PRO A 95 1.88 1.90 28.16
CA PRO A 95 3.28 1.91 27.77
C PRO A 95 4.10 1.09 28.78
N LYS A 96 4.16 -0.23 28.63
CA LYS A 96 5.20 -1.05 29.26
C LYS A 96 5.65 -2.14 28.28
N SER A 97 6.95 -2.39 28.27
CA SER A 97 7.65 -3.34 27.39
C SER A 97 7.25 -4.79 27.69
N TYR A 98 6.05 -5.20 27.29
CA TYR A 98 5.67 -6.60 27.32
C TYR A 98 6.61 -7.39 26.42
N SER A 99 7.06 -8.57 26.87
CA SER A 99 7.65 -9.57 25.98
C SER A 99 6.62 -10.01 24.94
N ASP A 100 7.05 -10.62 23.82
CA ASP A 100 6.11 -11.09 22.80
C ASP A 100 5.13 -12.10 23.40
N ALA A 101 5.60 -12.97 24.29
CA ALA A 101 4.75 -13.93 25.00
C ALA A 101 3.66 -13.23 25.84
N ALA A 102 4.04 -12.22 26.64
CA ALA A 102 3.09 -11.51 27.49
C ALA A 102 2.07 -10.71 26.66
N LEU A 103 2.51 -10.10 25.55
CA LEU A 103 1.62 -9.39 24.64
C LEU A 103 0.64 -10.36 23.95
N GLY A 104 1.14 -11.50 23.48
CA GLY A 104 0.30 -12.52 22.86
C GLY A 104 -0.74 -13.09 23.82
N GLN A 105 -0.35 -13.37 25.07
CA GLN A 105 -1.28 -13.82 26.11
C GLN A 105 -2.38 -12.81 26.42
N LEU A 106 -2.00 -11.53 26.58
CA LEU A 106 -2.94 -10.46 26.85
C LEU A 106 -3.95 -10.31 25.70
N GLU A 107 -3.45 -10.25 24.46
CA GLU A 107 -4.30 -10.06 23.29
C GLU A 107 -5.19 -11.28 23.03
N MET A 108 -4.65 -12.50 23.22
CA MET A 108 -5.42 -13.73 23.16
C MET A 108 -6.54 -13.77 24.21
N GLY A 109 -6.25 -13.33 25.45
CA GLY A 109 -7.25 -13.21 26.52
C GLY A 109 -8.39 -12.26 26.12
N ARG A 110 -8.04 -11.06 25.65
CA ARG A 110 -9.00 -10.06 25.17
C ARG A 110 -9.88 -10.60 24.03
N LEU A 111 -9.26 -11.20 23.00
CA LEU A 111 -9.99 -11.75 21.86
C LEU A 111 -10.93 -12.89 22.26
N LYS A 112 -10.58 -13.70 23.27
CA LYS A 112 -11.45 -14.74 23.81
C LYS A 112 -12.64 -14.16 24.58
N GLU A 113 -12.40 -13.16 25.44
CA GLU A 113 -13.45 -12.46 26.17
C GLU A 113 -14.46 -11.82 25.20
N ASP A 114 -13.96 -11.23 24.11
CA ASP A 114 -14.76 -10.58 23.08
C ASP A 114 -15.34 -11.55 22.02
N GLN A 115 -15.05 -12.85 22.10
CA GLN A 115 -15.45 -13.89 21.12
C GLN A 115 -15.02 -13.58 19.67
N LEU A 116 -13.82 -13.01 19.51
CA LEU A 116 -13.24 -12.59 18.23
C LEU A 116 -12.28 -13.64 17.60
N ILE A 117 -12.15 -14.80 18.25
CA ILE A 117 -11.45 -15.97 17.70
C ILE A 117 -12.48 -16.96 17.18
N ILE A 118 -12.37 -17.31 15.91
CA ILE A 118 -13.27 -18.24 15.23
C ILE A 118 -12.47 -19.45 14.77
N GLU A 119 -12.70 -20.59 15.41
CA GLU A 119 -12.20 -21.87 14.93
C GLU A 119 -13.09 -22.35 13.78
N VAL A 120 -12.53 -22.42 12.57
CA VAL A 120 -13.30 -22.79 11.39
C VAL A 120 -13.36 -24.31 11.27
N SER A 121 -14.57 -24.86 11.38
CA SER A 121 -14.82 -26.29 11.24
C SER A 121 -14.61 -26.75 9.79
N PRO A 122 -14.17 -28.02 9.57
CA PRO A 122 -14.07 -28.58 8.22
C PRO A 122 -15.42 -28.56 7.51
N THR A 123 -15.44 -28.15 6.24
CA THR A 123 -16.62 -28.26 5.38
C THR A 123 -16.58 -29.59 4.65
N GLY A 124 -17.62 -30.42 4.71
CA GLY A 124 -17.60 -31.79 4.14
C GLY A 124 -17.14 -31.87 2.68
N ASP A 125 -17.49 -30.86 1.87
CA ASP A 125 -17.30 -30.88 0.40
C ASP A 125 -16.17 -29.96 -0.12
N GLY A 126 -15.37 -29.35 0.76
CA GLY A 126 -14.33 -28.38 0.36
C GLY A 126 -12.91 -28.96 0.25
N ASP A 127 -12.09 -28.41 -0.65
CA ASP A 127 -10.68 -28.79 -0.77
C ASP A 127 -9.87 -28.42 0.49
N ALA A 128 -9.04 -29.34 0.97
CA ALA A 128 -7.95 -29.04 1.89
C ALA A 128 -6.85 -28.21 1.21
N PHE A 129 -6.09 -27.44 2.00
CA PHE A 129 -4.98 -26.63 1.49
C PHE A 129 -3.88 -27.51 0.91
N TRP A 130 -3.55 -28.60 1.60
CA TRP A 130 -2.73 -29.70 1.10
C TRP A 130 -3.23 -31.04 1.64
N SER A 131 -2.73 -32.14 1.07
CA SER A 131 -3.14 -33.51 1.43
C SER A 131 -2.46 -34.02 2.71
N GLU A 132 -2.96 -35.14 3.25
CA GLU A 132 -2.33 -35.83 4.39
C GLU A 132 -0.90 -36.31 4.08
N GLU A 133 -0.60 -36.68 2.83
CA GLU A 133 0.78 -37.04 2.42
C GLU A 133 1.72 -35.83 2.48
N MET A 134 1.22 -34.64 2.14
CA MET A 134 1.97 -33.39 2.29
C MET A 134 2.11 -33.01 3.77
N GLN A 135 1.11 -33.30 4.59
CA GLN A 135 1.16 -33.10 6.03
C GLN A 135 2.25 -33.97 6.70
N ILE A 136 2.42 -35.23 6.28
CA ILE A 136 3.50 -36.09 6.76
C ILE A 136 4.88 -35.49 6.44
N GLN A 137 5.04 -34.93 5.24
CA GLN A 137 6.29 -34.25 4.86
C GLN A 137 6.52 -32.99 5.69
N ALA A 138 5.48 -32.16 5.88
CA ALA A 138 5.56 -30.97 6.71
C ALA A 138 5.95 -31.30 8.17
N ASP A 139 5.34 -32.33 8.75
CA ASP A 139 5.62 -32.79 10.12
C ASP A 139 7.07 -33.27 10.31
N ALA A 140 7.73 -33.75 9.25
CA ALA A 140 9.13 -34.18 9.30
C ALA A 140 10.13 -33.02 9.31
N ILE A 141 9.70 -31.79 8.97
CA ILE A 141 10.58 -30.63 8.89
C ILE A 141 10.86 -30.07 10.30
N THR A 142 12.15 -29.88 10.60
CA THR A 142 12.64 -29.39 11.92
C THR A 142 13.35 -28.04 11.85
N ASN A 143 13.40 -27.43 10.67
CA ASN A 143 14.04 -26.13 10.43
C ASN A 143 13.04 -25.16 9.79
N GLU A 144 12.88 -23.96 10.35
CA GLU A 144 11.91 -22.97 9.87
C GLU A 144 12.17 -22.54 8.42
N ALA A 145 13.41 -22.28 8.05
CA ALA A 145 13.74 -21.86 6.68
C ALA A 145 13.46 -22.97 5.64
N VAL A 146 13.66 -24.24 6.03
CA VAL A 146 13.27 -25.39 5.19
C VAL A 146 11.74 -25.49 5.10
N PHE A 147 11.02 -25.23 6.19
CA PHE A 147 9.56 -25.23 6.19
C PHE A 147 8.99 -24.10 5.31
N ASP A 148 9.57 -22.90 5.38
CA ASP A 148 9.21 -21.77 4.54
C ASP A 148 9.43 -22.06 3.07
N ALA A 149 10.56 -22.68 2.73
CA ALA A 149 10.85 -23.15 1.37
C ALA A 149 9.83 -24.19 0.88
N PHE A 150 9.41 -25.10 1.76
CA PHE A 150 8.43 -26.14 1.46
C PHE A 150 7.02 -25.56 1.20
N ILE A 151 6.54 -24.62 2.01
CA ILE A 151 5.16 -24.12 1.92
C ILE A 151 4.97 -23.01 0.86
N THR A 152 6.00 -22.23 0.56
CA THR A 152 5.90 -21.07 -0.35
C THR A 152 5.30 -21.38 -1.74
N PRO A 153 5.58 -22.52 -2.40
CA PRO A 153 4.92 -22.88 -3.67
C PRO A 153 3.39 -22.98 -3.58
N PHE A 154 2.86 -23.44 -2.44
CA PHE A 154 1.41 -23.53 -2.22
C PHE A 154 0.78 -22.13 -2.13
N PHE A 155 1.44 -21.19 -1.44
CA PHE A 155 1.01 -19.79 -1.41
C PHE A 155 1.04 -19.15 -2.80
N SER A 156 2.12 -19.37 -3.54
CA SER A 156 2.37 -18.73 -4.84
C SER A 156 1.23 -18.98 -5.83
N THR A 157 0.69 -20.21 -5.84
CA THR A 157 -0.45 -20.57 -6.69
C THR A 157 -1.71 -19.76 -6.36
N ILE A 158 -2.03 -19.60 -5.07
CA ILE A 158 -3.21 -18.86 -4.64
C ILE A 158 -3.03 -17.36 -4.88
N LEU A 159 -1.88 -16.81 -4.47
CA LEU A 159 -1.56 -15.40 -4.59
C LEU A 159 -1.59 -14.94 -6.05
N HIS A 160 -1.13 -15.77 -6.99
CA HIS A 160 -1.15 -15.45 -8.42
C HIS A 160 -2.57 -15.17 -8.93
N THR A 161 -3.58 -15.93 -8.46
CA THR A 161 -4.98 -15.70 -8.83
C THR A 161 -5.55 -14.37 -8.34
N CYS A 162 -4.87 -13.74 -7.38
CA CYS A 162 -5.22 -12.44 -6.81
C CYS A 162 -4.33 -11.29 -7.33
N GLY A 163 -3.46 -11.55 -8.32
CA GLY A 163 -2.48 -10.55 -8.81
C GLY A 163 -1.35 -10.25 -7.82
N LEU A 164 -1.12 -11.15 -6.86
CA LEU A 164 -0.10 -11.02 -5.82
C LEU A 164 1.05 -12.01 -6.04
N VAL A 165 2.18 -11.69 -5.43
CA VAL A 165 3.35 -12.57 -5.29
C VAL A 165 3.73 -12.66 -3.82
N PHE A 166 4.28 -13.80 -3.42
CA PHE A 166 4.94 -13.93 -2.12
C PHE A 166 6.37 -13.41 -2.21
N VAL A 167 6.77 -12.56 -1.27
CA VAL A 167 8.13 -12.03 -1.16
C VAL A 167 8.71 -12.50 0.17
N ASN A 168 9.70 -13.38 0.10
CA ASN A 168 10.42 -13.85 1.28
C ASN A 168 11.35 -12.75 1.80
N SER A 169 11.24 -12.47 3.10
CA SER A 169 11.98 -11.42 3.80
C SER A 169 12.65 -11.92 5.08
N GLU A 170 12.73 -13.25 5.30
CA GLU A 170 13.16 -13.86 6.56
C GLU A 170 14.55 -13.38 7.04
N ARG A 171 15.42 -13.00 6.08
CA ARG A 171 16.78 -12.51 6.35
C ARG A 171 16.93 -10.99 6.29
N TYR A 172 15.86 -10.25 6.04
CA TYR A 172 15.90 -8.83 5.78
C TYR A 172 15.08 -8.05 6.81
N GLN A 173 15.74 -7.06 7.43
CA GLN A 173 15.08 -6.09 8.30
C GLN A 173 14.40 -5.03 7.45
N TRP A 174 13.10 -4.82 7.67
CA TRP A 174 12.35 -3.82 6.92
C TRP A 174 11.19 -3.18 7.68
N LEU A 175 10.74 -3.76 8.78
CA LEU A 175 9.67 -3.20 9.59
C LEU A 175 10.23 -2.55 10.86
N SER A 176 10.22 -1.23 10.92
CA SER A 176 10.83 -0.49 12.04
C SER A 176 10.15 -0.79 13.39
N GLN A 177 10.95 -0.87 14.46
CA GLN A 177 10.43 -1.00 15.84
C GLN A 177 10.11 0.35 16.50
N SER A 178 10.63 1.44 15.96
CA SER A 178 10.46 2.79 16.51
C SER A 178 10.87 3.84 15.47
N THR A 179 10.16 4.96 15.45
CA THR A 179 10.53 6.15 14.65
C THR A 179 11.84 6.80 15.11
N HIS A 180 12.37 6.44 16.29
CA HIS A 180 13.50 7.13 16.94
C HIS A 180 14.74 6.27 17.23
N VAL A 181 14.76 4.98 16.85
CA VAL A 181 15.88 4.06 17.17
C VAL A 181 16.64 3.63 15.91
N THR A 182 17.93 3.34 16.06
CA THR A 182 18.80 2.76 15.03
C THR A 182 18.19 1.51 14.38
N LYS A 183 18.19 1.45 13.03
CA LYS A 183 17.62 0.37 12.18
C LYS A 183 18.03 -1.08 12.50
N ASN A 184 19.03 -1.29 13.37
CA ASN A 184 19.50 -2.63 13.74
C ASN A 184 18.50 -3.40 14.61
N THR A 185 17.49 -2.73 15.16
CA THR A 185 16.42 -3.37 15.93
C THR A 185 15.23 -3.79 15.07
N ASP A 186 15.14 -3.38 13.81
CA ASP A 186 13.97 -3.61 12.96
C ASP A 186 13.51 -5.08 12.92
N PHE A 187 12.20 -5.26 12.89
CA PHE A 187 11.53 -6.56 12.78
C PHE A 187 11.81 -7.21 11.41
N LYS A 188 11.75 -8.54 11.42
CA LYS A 188 11.99 -9.42 10.27
C LYS A 188 10.80 -10.38 10.10
N PRO A 189 9.62 -9.90 9.66
CA PRO A 189 8.57 -10.83 9.24
C PRO A 189 9.11 -11.79 8.17
N VAL A 190 8.69 -13.06 8.23
CA VAL A 190 9.12 -14.12 7.29
C VAL A 190 8.89 -13.73 5.84
N GLY A 191 7.76 -13.09 5.57
CA GLY A 191 7.49 -12.53 4.26
C GLY A 191 6.22 -11.71 4.23
N PHE A 192 5.83 -11.34 3.02
CA PHE A 192 4.57 -10.66 2.77
C PHE A 192 4.06 -10.96 1.35
N ALA A 193 2.76 -10.86 1.17
CA ALA A 193 2.14 -10.88 -0.15
C ALA A 193 1.87 -9.44 -0.62
N THR A 194 2.25 -9.15 -1.87
CA THR A 194 2.01 -7.85 -2.50
C THR A 194 2.03 -7.97 -4.03
N HIS A 195 1.79 -6.88 -4.78
CA HIS A 195 1.94 -6.88 -6.24
C HIS A 195 3.44 -6.94 -6.63
N ARG A 196 3.79 -7.59 -7.75
CA ARG A 196 5.19 -7.74 -8.20
C ARG A 196 5.96 -6.42 -8.43
N GLY A 197 5.24 -5.31 -8.55
CA GLY A 197 5.79 -3.94 -8.65
C GLY A 197 5.86 -3.15 -7.34
N MET A 198 5.55 -3.77 -6.19
CA MET A 198 5.36 -3.08 -4.90
C MET A 198 6.35 -3.52 -3.82
N TYR A 199 7.51 -4.06 -4.21
CA TYR A 199 8.58 -4.44 -3.29
C TYR A 199 9.95 -4.10 -3.89
N ARG A 200 10.98 -4.07 -3.04
CA ARG A 200 12.38 -3.99 -3.47
C ARG A 200 13.03 -5.34 -3.44
N SER A 201 13.57 -5.77 -4.57
CA SER A 201 14.27 -7.03 -4.67
C SER A 201 15.56 -7.01 -3.83
N LYS A 202 15.85 -8.17 -3.22
CA LYS A 202 17.08 -8.48 -2.53
C LYS A 202 17.70 -9.73 -3.13
N PRO A 203 19.03 -9.91 -3.03
CA PRO A 203 19.65 -11.15 -3.46
C PRO A 203 19.08 -12.34 -2.68
N GLN A 204 19.19 -13.53 -3.25
CA GLN A 204 18.92 -14.75 -2.48
C GLN A 204 19.89 -14.82 -1.29
N PRO A 205 19.42 -15.16 -0.07
CA PRO A 205 20.29 -15.41 1.06
C PRO A 205 21.31 -16.51 0.77
N LYS A 206 22.54 -16.32 1.25
CA LYS A 206 23.57 -17.36 1.21
C LYS A 206 23.39 -18.31 2.39
N ASP A 207 22.41 -19.20 2.28
CA ASP A 207 22.20 -20.30 3.21
C ASP A 207 22.15 -21.64 2.48
N GLU A 208 22.13 -22.73 3.24
CA GLU A 208 22.16 -24.11 2.71
C GLU A 208 20.76 -24.61 2.32
N VAL A 209 19.75 -23.73 2.28
CA VAL A 209 18.36 -24.12 2.02
C VAL A 209 18.07 -24.11 0.51
N ILE A 210 17.76 -25.28 -0.02
CA ILE A 210 17.37 -25.46 -1.42
C ILE A 210 16.00 -24.84 -1.65
N ARG A 211 15.92 -23.95 -2.64
CA ARG A 211 14.67 -23.25 -3.02
C ARG A 211 14.48 -23.31 -4.54
N PRO A 212 13.23 -23.44 -5.02
CA PRO A 212 12.89 -23.25 -6.44
C PRO A 212 13.39 -21.92 -7.00
N SER A 213 13.70 -21.88 -8.29
CA SER A 213 14.26 -20.71 -8.99
C SER A 213 13.35 -19.48 -9.02
N GLU A 214 12.05 -19.64 -8.78
CA GLU A 214 11.05 -18.56 -8.82
C GLU A 214 10.83 -17.86 -7.47
N PHE A 215 11.65 -18.18 -6.46
CA PHE A 215 11.59 -17.53 -5.17
C PHE A 215 11.98 -16.06 -5.27
N ARG A 216 11.11 -15.21 -4.72
CA ARG A 216 11.35 -13.77 -4.62
C ARG A 216 11.86 -13.44 -3.24
N PHE A 217 12.92 -12.65 -3.21
CA PHE A 217 13.47 -12.08 -1.98
C PHE A 217 13.38 -10.57 -2.04
N GLY A 218 13.01 -9.96 -0.93
CA GLY A 218 12.81 -8.53 -0.93
C GLY A 218 12.55 -7.92 0.43
N VAL A 219 12.23 -6.64 0.39
CA VAL A 219 11.75 -5.85 1.52
C VAL A 219 10.57 -5.00 1.04
N ALA A 220 9.64 -4.71 1.93
CA ALA A 220 8.55 -3.80 1.63
C ALA A 220 9.01 -2.35 1.69
N GLU A 221 8.32 -1.49 0.94
CA GLU A 221 8.50 -0.04 1.01
C GLU A 221 7.50 0.55 2.01
N GLU A 222 7.96 1.41 2.91
CA GLU A 222 7.13 2.02 3.97
C GLU A 222 5.90 2.73 3.41
N GLU A 223 6.06 3.41 2.28
CA GLU A 223 4.97 4.10 1.58
C GLU A 223 3.90 3.17 0.98
N LEU A 224 4.14 1.85 0.99
CA LEU A 224 3.29 0.79 0.45
C LEU A 224 2.82 -0.22 1.52
N PHE A 225 2.96 0.10 2.81
CA PHE A 225 2.51 -0.79 3.89
C PHE A 225 1.02 -1.13 3.86
N ASP A 226 0.19 -0.28 3.25
CA ASP A 226 -1.23 -0.52 2.98
C ASP A 226 -1.50 -1.53 1.84
N CYS A 227 -0.45 -2.10 1.24
CA CYS A 227 -0.52 -3.05 0.13
C CYS A 227 0.07 -4.42 0.46
N LEU A 228 0.16 -4.72 1.76
CA LEU A 228 0.80 -5.93 2.26
C LEU A 228 -0.20 -6.80 3.01
N ILE A 229 -0.04 -8.10 2.84
CA ILE A 229 -0.51 -9.10 3.81
C ILE A 229 0.74 -9.72 4.43
N ILE A 230 0.94 -9.58 5.74
CA ILE A 230 2.12 -10.12 6.43
C ILE A 230 2.00 -11.64 6.54
N PHE A 231 3.14 -12.33 6.42
CA PHE A 231 3.27 -13.75 6.69
C PHE A 231 4.34 -13.96 7.77
N GLU A 232 4.01 -14.76 8.78
CA GLU A 232 4.92 -15.19 9.83
C GLU A 232 4.79 -16.70 10.03
N SER A 233 5.93 -17.40 10.06
CA SER A 233 6.00 -18.85 10.18
C SER A 233 6.65 -19.26 11.48
N LYS A 234 6.24 -20.40 12.02
CA LYS A 234 6.89 -21.10 13.14
C LYS A 234 6.79 -22.60 12.90
N LEU A 235 7.63 -23.40 13.55
CA LEU A 235 7.40 -24.86 13.56
C LEU A 235 6.19 -25.26 14.43
N THR A 236 5.83 -24.41 15.39
CA THR A 236 4.65 -24.53 16.25
C THR A 236 4.24 -23.14 16.71
N ILE A 237 2.98 -22.78 16.55
CA ILE A 237 2.45 -21.49 17.00
C ILE A 237 2.46 -21.44 18.54
N THR A 238 2.93 -20.32 19.08
CA THR A 238 2.96 -20.03 20.51
C THR A 238 2.38 -18.65 20.77
N ASP A 239 2.04 -18.34 22.03
CA ASP A 239 1.66 -16.98 22.42
C ASP A 239 2.73 -15.95 22.03
N ALA A 240 4.01 -16.31 22.12
CA ALA A 240 5.10 -15.43 21.70
C ALA A 240 5.04 -15.14 20.20
N ALA A 241 4.78 -16.15 19.36
CA ALA A 241 4.62 -15.94 17.92
C ALA A 241 3.43 -15.03 17.61
N PHE A 242 2.30 -15.23 18.30
CA PHE A 242 1.14 -14.37 18.12
C PHE A 242 1.41 -12.92 18.56
N GLY A 243 2.04 -12.72 19.72
CA GLY A 243 2.42 -11.39 20.20
C GLY A 243 3.39 -10.68 19.26
N GLN A 244 4.31 -11.41 18.63
CA GLN A 244 5.19 -10.87 17.60
C GLN A 244 4.41 -10.33 16.39
N VAL A 245 3.40 -11.07 15.90
CA VAL A 245 2.52 -10.61 14.82
C VAL A 245 1.70 -9.40 15.24
N VAL A 246 1.19 -9.36 16.48
CA VAL A 246 0.52 -8.18 17.04
C VAL A 246 1.45 -6.96 16.99
N ARG A 247 2.73 -7.11 17.36
CA ARG A 247 3.71 -6.01 17.24
C ARG A 247 3.91 -5.58 15.81
N TYR A 248 3.97 -6.50 14.85
CA TYR A 248 4.12 -6.12 13.45
C TYR A 248 2.96 -5.22 13.00
N LEU A 249 1.72 -5.64 13.30
CA LEU A 249 0.51 -4.90 12.94
C LEU A 249 0.46 -3.52 13.64
N GLN A 250 1.00 -3.41 14.85
CA GLN A 250 1.15 -2.14 15.56
C GLN A 250 2.18 -1.20 14.93
N ASN A 251 3.25 -1.74 14.34
CA ASN A 251 4.33 -0.96 13.75
C ASN A 251 4.12 -0.67 12.25
N LEU A 252 3.23 -1.40 11.57
CA LEU A 252 2.77 -1.02 10.23
C LEU A 252 2.04 0.32 10.24
N LEU A 253 1.49 0.75 11.39
CA LEU A 253 0.69 1.96 11.55
C LEU A 253 -0.34 2.15 10.42
N PRO A 254 -1.19 1.14 10.14
CA PRO A 254 -2.14 1.24 9.03
C PRO A 254 -3.10 2.41 9.25
N GLU A 255 -3.32 3.22 8.21
CA GLU A 255 -4.31 4.31 8.24
C GLU A 255 -5.75 3.77 8.41
N ALA A 256 -6.00 2.50 8.08
CA ALA A 256 -7.29 1.84 8.25
C ALA A 256 -7.14 0.37 8.69
N SER A 257 -6.86 -0.56 7.77
CA SER A 257 -6.79 -2.00 8.05
C SER A 257 -5.45 -2.61 7.65
N ALA A 258 -5.05 -3.66 8.36
CA ALA A 258 -3.90 -4.50 7.99
C ALA A 258 -4.21 -5.96 8.29
N SER A 259 -3.59 -6.86 7.52
CA SER A 259 -3.81 -8.30 7.60
C SER A 259 -2.51 -9.06 7.76
N ALA A 260 -2.56 -10.13 8.54
CA ALA A 260 -1.44 -11.04 8.74
C ALA A 260 -1.90 -12.49 8.71
N ILE A 261 -0.98 -13.39 8.38
CA ILE A 261 -1.14 -14.83 8.42
C ILE A 261 -0.02 -15.38 9.29
N LEU A 262 -0.37 -15.94 10.44
CA LEU A 262 0.53 -16.68 11.29
C LEU A 262 0.31 -18.16 11.07
N PHE A 263 1.36 -18.93 10.79
CA PHE A 263 1.18 -20.34 10.49
C PHE A 263 2.30 -21.22 11.02
N ASP A 264 1.98 -22.50 11.20
CA ASP A 264 2.95 -23.55 11.48
C ASP A 264 2.72 -24.78 10.59
N ARG A 265 3.37 -25.89 10.94
CA ARG A 265 3.30 -27.14 10.18
C ARG A 265 1.88 -27.71 10.08
N ARG A 266 0.96 -27.38 10.98
CA ARG A 266 -0.36 -28.02 11.08
C ARG A 266 -1.52 -27.06 10.86
N SER A 267 -1.33 -25.79 11.20
CA SER A 267 -2.40 -24.81 11.26
C SER A 267 -1.99 -23.45 10.72
N PHE A 268 -3.00 -22.64 10.41
CA PHE A 268 -2.84 -21.23 10.08
C PHE A 268 -3.90 -20.39 10.75
N TRP A 269 -3.51 -19.15 11.05
CA TRP A 269 -4.29 -18.14 11.73
C TRP A 269 -4.38 -16.93 10.81
N LEU A 270 -5.59 -16.60 10.39
CA LEU A 270 -5.91 -15.46 9.54
C LEU A 270 -6.29 -14.29 10.44
N ILE A 271 -5.45 -13.26 10.48
CA ILE A 271 -5.51 -12.18 11.45
C ILE A 271 -5.87 -10.88 10.74
N LYS A 272 -6.94 -10.22 11.17
CA LYS A 272 -7.30 -8.87 10.73
C LYS A 272 -7.07 -7.88 11.85
N SER A 273 -6.54 -6.71 11.50
CA SER A 273 -6.41 -5.57 12.40
C SER A 273 -6.99 -4.31 11.79
N HIS A 274 -7.40 -3.40 12.66
CA HIS A 274 -7.87 -2.06 12.32
C HIS A 274 -7.25 -1.07 13.30
N ASN A 275 -6.68 0.02 12.78
CA ASN A 275 -5.96 1.01 13.58
C ASN A 275 -4.99 0.38 14.59
N SER A 276 -4.18 -0.58 14.13
CA SER A 276 -3.19 -1.32 14.94
C SER A 276 -3.74 -2.29 16.00
N VAL A 277 -5.06 -2.52 16.04
CA VAL A 277 -5.71 -3.44 17.00
C VAL A 277 -6.21 -4.67 16.27
N VAL A 278 -5.93 -5.86 16.78
CA VAL A 278 -6.45 -7.10 16.19
C VAL A 278 -7.95 -7.18 16.45
N VAL A 279 -8.75 -7.31 15.39
CA VAL A 279 -10.21 -7.31 15.48
C VAL A 279 -10.83 -8.66 15.18
N LYS A 280 -10.08 -9.58 14.56
CA LYS A 280 -10.57 -10.92 14.22
C LYS A 280 -9.40 -11.88 14.00
N VAL A 281 -9.52 -13.09 14.52
CA VAL A 281 -8.62 -14.21 14.24
C VAL A 281 -9.46 -15.41 13.79
N GLN A 282 -9.18 -15.97 12.63
CA GLN A 282 -9.77 -17.24 12.20
C GLN A 282 -8.69 -18.31 12.15
N THR A 283 -8.93 -19.47 12.76
CA THR A 283 -7.96 -20.57 12.82
C THR A 283 -8.49 -21.79 12.08
N ALA A 284 -7.60 -22.50 11.41
CA ALA A 284 -7.90 -23.77 10.74
C ALA A 284 -6.65 -24.64 10.60
N MET A 285 -6.84 -25.95 10.42
CA MET A 285 -5.77 -26.87 10.04
C MET A 285 -5.60 -26.88 8.52
N TRP A 286 -4.38 -27.14 8.03
CA TRP A 286 -4.10 -27.22 6.60
C TRP A 286 -4.83 -28.37 5.90
N THR A 287 -5.01 -29.49 6.60
CA THR A 287 -5.68 -30.69 6.06
C THR A 287 -7.20 -30.65 6.20
N ASN A 288 -7.77 -29.65 6.88
CA ASN A 288 -9.22 -29.54 6.99
C ASN A 288 -9.83 -29.26 5.62
N ASN A 289 -10.86 -30.02 5.25
CA ASN A 289 -11.66 -29.74 4.06
C ASN A 289 -12.21 -28.30 4.12
N GLY A 290 -12.05 -27.54 3.03
CA GLY A 290 -12.44 -26.13 2.92
C GLY A 290 -11.36 -25.11 3.31
N SER A 291 -10.25 -25.54 3.92
CA SER A 291 -9.16 -24.65 4.34
C SER A 291 -8.52 -23.88 3.18
N LYS A 292 -8.45 -24.48 1.98
CA LYS A 292 -7.95 -23.82 0.76
C LYS A 292 -8.80 -22.63 0.36
N SER A 293 -10.12 -22.81 0.34
CA SER A 293 -11.08 -21.76 0.03
C SER A 293 -11.09 -20.67 1.10
N LEU A 294 -11.01 -21.06 2.38
CA LEU A 294 -10.87 -20.12 3.49
C LEU A 294 -9.65 -19.21 3.32
N PHE A 295 -8.48 -19.80 3.04
CA PHE A 295 -7.24 -19.06 2.81
C PHE A 295 -7.36 -18.14 1.59
N LYS A 296 -7.85 -18.66 0.45
CA LYS A 296 -8.03 -17.88 -0.78
C LYS A 296 -8.98 -16.69 -0.58
N ASN A 297 -10.08 -16.89 0.13
CA ASN A 297 -11.05 -15.85 0.42
C ASN A 297 -10.44 -14.77 1.33
N PHE A 298 -9.64 -15.16 2.31
CA PHE A 298 -8.91 -14.20 3.14
C PHE A 298 -7.95 -13.34 2.31
N ILE A 299 -7.15 -13.94 1.43
CA ILE A 299 -6.28 -13.18 0.53
C ILE A 299 -7.11 -12.20 -0.32
N SER A 300 -8.13 -12.72 -1.01
CA SER A 300 -8.98 -11.94 -1.92
C SER A 300 -9.65 -10.75 -1.23
N ASN A 301 -10.13 -10.94 0.00
CA ASN A 301 -10.80 -9.90 0.79
C ASN A 301 -9.86 -8.86 1.40
N ASN A 302 -8.55 -9.05 1.30
CA ASN A 302 -7.55 -8.14 1.84
C ASN A 302 -6.55 -7.68 0.77
N VAL A 303 -6.88 -7.86 -0.51
CA VAL A 303 -6.09 -7.29 -1.61
C VAL A 303 -6.29 -5.78 -1.63
N SER A 304 -5.19 -5.02 -1.63
CA SER A 304 -5.26 -3.56 -1.76
C SER A 304 -5.81 -3.16 -3.12
N PRO A 305 -6.71 -2.15 -3.20
CA PRO A 305 -7.18 -1.59 -4.46
C PRO A 305 -6.05 -1.10 -5.37
N TRP A 306 -4.86 -0.81 -4.83
CA TRP A 306 -3.71 -0.42 -5.65
C TRP A 306 -3.20 -1.55 -6.55
N VAL A 307 -3.44 -2.81 -6.20
CA VAL A 307 -3.05 -3.97 -7.01
C VAL A 307 -3.82 -3.99 -8.32
N SER A 308 -5.14 -3.82 -8.27
CA SER A 308 -5.99 -3.76 -9.46
C SER A 308 -5.70 -2.50 -10.28
N ARG A 309 -5.52 -1.35 -9.64
CA ARG A 309 -5.18 -0.09 -10.33
C ARG A 309 -3.88 -0.19 -11.12
N LEU A 310 -2.82 -0.73 -10.52
CA LEU A 310 -1.54 -0.92 -11.20
C LEU A 310 -1.64 -1.93 -12.34
N THR A 311 -2.27 -3.08 -12.08
CA THR A 311 -2.44 -4.14 -13.09
C THR A 311 -3.22 -3.64 -14.32
N LEU A 312 -4.34 -2.96 -14.10
CA LEU A 312 -5.17 -2.41 -15.18
C LEU A 312 -4.44 -1.29 -15.93
N ALA A 313 -3.75 -0.39 -15.23
CA ALA A 313 -2.99 0.68 -15.88
C ALA A 313 -1.88 0.11 -16.78
N CYS A 314 -1.14 -0.88 -16.30
CA CYS A 314 -0.12 -1.59 -17.07
C CYS A 314 -0.71 -2.24 -18.33
N MET A 315 -1.82 -2.98 -18.18
CA MET A 315 -2.52 -3.63 -19.28
C MET A 315 -2.99 -2.63 -20.34
N CYS A 316 -3.68 -1.56 -19.93
CA CYS A 316 -4.22 -0.55 -20.85
C CYS A 316 -3.13 0.24 -21.60
N LEU A 317 -1.97 0.45 -20.97
CA LEU A 317 -0.87 1.21 -21.57
C LEU A 317 0.16 0.34 -22.30
N GLY A 318 -0.02 -0.99 -22.30
CA GLY A 318 0.91 -1.93 -22.93
C GLY A 318 2.31 -1.89 -22.30
N VAL A 319 2.37 -1.73 -20.98
CA VAL A 319 3.62 -1.68 -20.21
C VAL A 319 3.62 -2.75 -19.12
N ASP A 320 4.79 -3.15 -18.67
CA ASP A 320 4.96 -4.00 -17.50
C ASP A 320 5.79 -3.30 -16.42
N VAL A 321 5.60 -3.65 -15.16
CA VAL A 321 6.44 -3.14 -14.07
C VAL A 321 7.85 -3.72 -14.15
N VAL A 322 8.84 -2.91 -13.78
CA VAL A 322 10.21 -3.40 -13.59
C VAL A 322 10.27 -4.10 -12.23
N GLU A 323 9.96 -5.40 -12.21
CA GLU A 323 9.83 -6.18 -10.97
C GLU A 323 11.05 -6.02 -10.04
N GLY A 324 10.79 -5.80 -8.76
CA GLY A 324 11.82 -5.61 -7.74
C GLY A 324 12.46 -4.22 -7.70
N ASP A 325 12.19 -3.34 -8.67
CA ASP A 325 12.67 -1.95 -8.70
C ASP A 325 11.61 -0.97 -9.25
N ALA A 326 10.33 -1.37 -9.18
CA ALA A 326 9.26 -0.63 -9.82
C ALA A 326 8.84 0.60 -9.02
N PHE A 327 8.69 0.55 -7.70
CA PHE A 327 8.16 1.71 -6.98
C PHE A 327 9.10 2.92 -7.09
N LEU A 328 8.57 4.10 -7.40
CA LEU A 328 9.36 5.35 -7.52
C LEU A 328 8.99 6.38 -6.45
N GLY A 329 7.78 6.30 -5.90
CA GLY A 329 7.36 7.14 -4.77
C GLY A 329 5.85 7.29 -4.65
N ARG A 330 5.40 7.72 -3.47
CA ARG A 330 4.01 8.08 -3.16
C ARG A 330 3.87 9.59 -3.03
N GLY A 331 2.94 10.15 -3.80
CA GLY A 331 2.47 11.53 -3.61
C GLY A 331 1.22 11.57 -2.73
N ALA A 332 0.72 12.78 -2.44
CA ALA A 332 -0.50 12.95 -1.63
C ALA A 332 -1.75 12.27 -2.23
N HIS A 333 -1.76 12.05 -3.54
CA HIS A 333 -2.95 11.63 -4.30
C HIS A 333 -2.72 10.40 -5.19
N GLY A 334 -1.48 9.93 -5.27
CA GLY A 334 -1.07 8.98 -6.29
C GLY A 334 0.22 8.25 -5.96
N ARG A 335 0.56 7.31 -6.82
CA ARG A 335 1.79 6.51 -6.76
C ARG A 335 2.45 6.47 -8.11
N VAL A 336 3.78 6.40 -8.09
CA VAL A 336 4.59 6.36 -9.30
C VAL A 336 5.37 5.06 -9.35
N PHE A 337 5.32 4.39 -10.50
CA PHE A 337 6.01 3.13 -10.75
C PHE A 337 6.85 3.21 -12.01
N LYS A 338 8.07 2.68 -11.98
CA LYS A 338 8.91 2.38 -13.13
C LYS A 338 8.31 1.21 -13.89
N VAL A 339 8.05 1.43 -15.16
CA VAL A 339 7.50 0.45 -16.09
C VAL A 339 8.33 0.39 -17.36
N ILE A 340 8.24 -0.73 -18.07
CA ILE A 340 8.97 -1.02 -19.29
C ILE A 340 7.98 -1.41 -20.40
N ARG A 341 8.21 -0.92 -21.61
CA ARG A 341 7.53 -1.42 -22.82
C ARG A 341 8.27 -2.61 -23.40
N GLN A 342 7.60 -3.43 -24.21
CA GLN A 342 8.23 -4.56 -24.91
C GLN A 342 9.47 -4.17 -25.75
N ASN A 343 9.56 -2.91 -26.18
CA ASN A 343 10.70 -2.37 -26.93
C ASN A 343 11.89 -1.91 -26.04
N GLY A 344 11.83 -2.13 -24.72
CA GLY A 344 12.92 -1.86 -23.79
C GLY A 344 13.02 -0.45 -23.23
N GLY A 345 12.03 0.44 -23.51
CA GLY A 345 12.00 1.79 -22.94
C GLY A 345 11.46 1.81 -21.51
N ASP A 346 12.21 2.45 -20.60
CA ASP A 346 11.78 2.73 -19.22
C ASP A 346 10.91 4.01 -19.15
N PHE A 347 9.79 3.93 -18.43
CA PHE A 347 8.86 5.03 -18.20
C PHE A 347 8.43 5.10 -16.74
N ALA A 348 7.99 6.28 -16.29
CA ALA A 348 7.34 6.45 -15.00
C ALA A 348 5.82 6.47 -15.20
N LEU A 349 5.12 5.50 -14.62
CA LEU A 349 3.68 5.38 -14.58
C LEU A 349 3.14 6.03 -13.32
N LYS A 350 2.46 7.16 -13.44
CA LYS A 350 1.76 7.82 -12.33
C LYS A 350 0.30 7.36 -12.32
N ILE A 351 -0.17 6.88 -11.17
CA ILE A 351 -1.53 6.38 -10.96
C ILE A 351 -2.18 7.14 -9.82
N VAL A 352 -3.42 7.58 -9.98
CA VAL A 352 -4.23 8.22 -8.93
C VAL A 352 -5.56 7.48 -8.73
N GLY A 353 -6.10 7.52 -7.52
CA GLY A 353 -7.45 7.00 -7.27
C GLY A 353 -8.55 7.89 -7.86
N LYS A 354 -9.77 7.37 -7.97
CA LYS A 354 -10.93 8.04 -8.63
C LYS A 354 -11.17 9.48 -8.16
N CYS A 355 -11.04 9.75 -6.87
CA CYS A 355 -11.26 11.09 -6.30
C CYS A 355 -10.21 12.14 -6.74
N SER A 356 -9.10 11.71 -7.35
CA SER A 356 -7.98 12.58 -7.74
C SER A 356 -7.79 12.66 -9.26
N VAL A 357 -8.68 12.08 -10.07
CA VAL A 357 -8.60 12.10 -11.54
C VAL A 357 -8.50 13.53 -12.09
N GLY A 358 -9.32 14.46 -11.59
CA GLY A 358 -9.26 15.86 -12.01
C GLY A 358 -7.91 16.55 -11.71
N ARG A 359 -7.18 16.09 -10.69
CA ARG A 359 -5.82 16.58 -10.40
C ARG A 359 -4.83 16.06 -11.45
N LEU A 360 -4.95 14.80 -11.84
CA LEU A 360 -4.09 14.22 -12.87
C LEU A 360 -4.29 14.89 -14.24
N TYR A 361 -5.51 15.28 -14.60
CA TYR A 361 -5.76 16.10 -15.79
C TYR A 361 -5.06 17.46 -15.72
N ARG A 362 -5.12 18.14 -14.57
CA ARG A 362 -4.42 19.43 -14.41
C ARG A 362 -2.91 19.28 -14.54
N GLU A 363 -2.35 18.21 -14.00
CA GLU A 363 -0.93 17.90 -14.16
C GLU A 363 -0.57 17.57 -15.61
N LYS A 364 -1.39 16.77 -16.32
CA LYS A 364 -1.23 16.52 -17.77
C LYS A 364 -1.12 17.84 -18.53
N GLU A 365 -2.06 18.75 -18.30
CA GLU A 365 -2.10 20.06 -18.92
C GLU A 365 -0.87 20.91 -18.57
N ALA A 366 -0.37 20.82 -17.34
CA ALA A 366 0.84 21.51 -16.92
C ALA A 366 2.10 21.00 -17.61
N LEU A 367 2.24 19.68 -17.71
CA LEU A 367 3.35 19.05 -18.39
C LEU A 367 3.36 19.36 -19.88
N MET A 368 2.19 19.36 -20.54
CA MET A 368 2.10 19.73 -21.97
C MET A 368 2.54 21.17 -22.22
N ARG A 369 2.15 22.12 -21.36
CA ARG A 369 2.60 23.52 -21.48
C ARG A 369 4.08 23.69 -21.18
N ALA A 370 4.64 22.93 -20.23
CA ALA A 370 6.04 23.02 -19.87
C ALA A 370 6.98 22.21 -20.79
N GLN A 371 6.46 21.32 -21.63
CA GLN A 371 7.26 20.38 -22.44
C GLN A 371 8.32 21.07 -23.30
N HIS A 372 7.99 22.22 -23.91
CA HIS A 372 8.90 22.97 -24.78
C HIS A 372 10.11 23.58 -24.05
N THR A 373 10.04 23.72 -22.72
CA THR A 373 11.14 24.27 -21.91
C THR A 373 12.28 23.28 -21.74
N GLY A 374 11.99 21.97 -21.86
CA GLY A 374 12.93 20.90 -21.53
C GLY A 374 13.32 20.85 -20.05
N LEU A 375 12.59 21.52 -19.15
CA LEU A 375 12.87 21.56 -17.71
C LEU A 375 12.04 20.55 -16.91
N THR A 376 11.10 19.84 -17.55
CA THR A 376 10.19 18.88 -16.92
C THR A 376 10.32 17.51 -17.56
N THR A 377 9.75 16.50 -16.91
CA THR A 377 9.40 15.26 -17.61
C THR A 377 8.37 15.53 -18.72
N THR A 378 8.31 14.63 -19.68
CA THR A 378 7.42 14.68 -20.84
C THR A 378 6.36 13.60 -20.76
N LEU A 379 5.13 13.94 -21.17
CA LEU A 379 4.04 12.97 -21.29
C LEU A 379 4.32 12.02 -22.45
N VAL A 380 4.06 10.73 -22.24
CA VAL A 380 4.20 9.69 -23.26
C VAL A 380 2.84 9.06 -23.55
N GLY A 381 2.26 9.38 -24.71
CA GLY A 381 0.93 8.93 -25.09
C GLY A 381 -0.18 9.67 -24.33
N GLU A 382 -1.35 9.05 -24.26
CA GLU A 382 -2.52 9.65 -23.62
C GLU A 382 -2.66 9.22 -22.15
N LEU A 383 -3.37 10.06 -21.39
CA LEU A 383 -3.89 9.69 -20.07
C LEU A 383 -4.99 8.65 -20.27
N ILE A 384 -4.98 7.62 -19.44
CA ILE A 384 -6.03 6.61 -19.38
C ILE A 384 -6.86 6.77 -18.12
N GLU A 385 -8.16 6.50 -18.24
CA GLU A 385 -9.08 6.36 -17.12
C GLU A 385 -9.57 4.92 -17.03
N THR A 386 -9.65 4.43 -15.80
CA THR A 386 -10.34 3.19 -15.45
C THR A 386 -11.49 3.52 -14.49
N PRO A 387 -12.41 2.58 -14.20
CA PRO A 387 -13.52 2.84 -13.29
C PRO A 387 -13.09 3.43 -11.93
N GLU A 388 -11.94 3.00 -11.41
CA GLU A 388 -11.45 3.34 -10.07
C GLU A 388 -10.20 4.24 -10.02
N SER A 389 -9.59 4.57 -11.17
CA SER A 389 -8.32 5.30 -11.22
C SER A 389 -8.10 6.03 -12.54
N ALA A 390 -7.06 6.85 -12.59
CA ALA A 390 -6.49 7.33 -13.84
C ALA A 390 -4.97 7.18 -13.80
N ALA A 391 -4.35 7.05 -14.97
CA ALA A 391 -2.91 6.90 -15.07
C ALA A 391 -2.33 7.59 -16.31
N LEU A 392 -1.06 7.98 -16.22
CA LEU A 392 -0.29 8.52 -17.33
C LEU A 392 1.16 8.03 -17.30
N LEU A 393 1.82 8.06 -18.46
CA LEU A 393 3.24 7.73 -18.59
C LEU A 393 4.08 8.99 -18.76
N LEU A 394 5.24 8.99 -18.11
CA LEU A 394 6.22 10.07 -18.11
C LEU A 394 7.60 9.55 -18.52
N SER A 395 8.36 10.40 -19.20
CA SER A 395 9.76 10.16 -19.54
C SER A 395 10.59 11.45 -19.39
N PRO A 396 11.84 11.37 -18.90
CA PRO A 396 12.55 10.15 -18.50
C PRO A 396 12.24 9.71 -17.06
N VAL A 397 12.65 8.47 -16.72
CA VAL A 397 12.78 8.03 -15.33
C VAL A 397 14.10 8.55 -14.76
N GLY A 398 14.04 9.29 -13.66
CA GLY A 398 15.20 9.83 -12.94
C GLY A 398 15.26 9.35 -11.50
N LYS A 399 16.35 9.69 -10.81
CA LYS A 399 16.48 9.46 -9.37
C LYS A 399 16.04 10.71 -8.61
N PRO A 400 15.39 10.59 -7.44
CA PRO A 400 15.12 11.74 -6.58
C PRO A 400 16.40 12.53 -6.30
N LEU A 401 16.32 13.86 -6.36
CA LEU A 401 17.45 14.72 -6.02
C LEU A 401 17.77 14.58 -4.52
N PRO A 402 19.01 14.22 -4.12
CA PRO A 402 19.41 14.27 -2.73
C PRO A 402 19.28 15.68 -2.17
N HIS A 403 19.02 15.79 -0.86
CA HIS A 403 18.96 17.10 -0.21
C HIS A 403 20.28 17.86 -0.45
N PRO A 404 20.23 19.11 -0.97
CA PRO A 404 21.44 19.84 -1.36
C PRO A 404 22.30 20.13 -0.13
N ARG A 405 23.62 19.96 -0.26
CA ARG A 405 24.61 20.15 0.82
C ARG A 405 25.66 21.20 0.48
N THR A 406 25.81 21.52 -0.78
CA THR A 406 26.82 22.47 -1.27
C THR A 406 26.16 23.72 -1.86
N GLN A 407 26.90 24.83 -1.84
CA GLN A 407 26.49 26.09 -2.46
C GLN A 407 26.11 25.90 -3.94
N GLN A 408 26.86 25.08 -4.67
CA GLN A 408 26.61 24.82 -6.10
C GLN A 408 25.34 24.00 -6.34
N GLU A 409 24.99 23.07 -5.46
CA GLU A 409 23.74 22.30 -5.54
C GLU A 409 22.53 23.21 -5.27
N VAL A 410 22.59 24.04 -4.21
CA VAL A 410 21.55 25.02 -3.90
C VAL A 410 21.37 25.99 -5.07
N ARG A 411 22.47 26.55 -5.60
CA ARG A 411 22.44 27.45 -6.75
C ARG A 411 21.83 26.79 -7.99
N SER A 412 22.22 25.56 -8.31
CA SER A 412 21.68 24.82 -9.47
C SER A 412 20.17 24.60 -9.34
N LEU A 413 19.69 24.24 -8.16
CA LEU A 413 18.27 24.04 -7.87
C LEU A 413 17.46 25.33 -8.02
N PHE A 414 17.97 26.44 -7.49
CA PHE A 414 17.33 27.75 -7.57
C PHE A 414 17.35 28.30 -9.01
N ARG A 415 18.42 28.07 -9.76
CA ARG A 415 18.48 28.40 -11.20
C ARG A 415 17.47 27.61 -12.02
N LEU A 416 17.24 26.34 -11.69
CA LEU A 416 16.21 25.52 -12.35
C LEU A 416 14.81 26.14 -12.16
N LEU A 417 14.51 26.68 -10.97
CA LEU A 417 13.25 27.40 -10.73
C LEU A 417 13.16 28.68 -11.57
N TRP A 418 14.24 29.46 -11.60
CA TRP A 418 14.28 30.67 -12.41
C TRP A 418 14.12 30.41 -13.91
N GLN A 419 14.73 29.36 -14.45
CA GLN A 419 14.56 28.98 -15.86
C GLN A 419 13.09 28.69 -16.22
N LEU A 420 12.35 28.09 -15.29
CA LEU A 420 10.90 27.87 -15.44
C LEU A 420 10.15 29.21 -15.45
N HIS A 421 10.46 30.10 -14.49
CA HIS A 421 9.87 31.45 -14.40
C HIS A 421 10.20 32.33 -15.62
N ALA A 422 11.40 32.22 -16.16
CA ALA A 422 11.84 32.92 -17.37
C ALA A 422 11.09 32.43 -18.62
N SER A 423 10.60 31.19 -18.59
CA SER A 423 9.71 30.62 -19.62
C SER A 423 8.23 31.00 -19.41
N GLY A 424 7.93 31.88 -18.45
CA GLY A 424 6.56 32.35 -18.17
C GLY A 424 5.69 31.38 -17.36
N LEU A 425 6.30 30.34 -16.79
CA LEU A 425 5.61 29.29 -16.04
C LEU A 425 5.99 29.33 -14.56
N VAL A 426 5.09 28.88 -13.69
CA VAL A 426 5.36 28.60 -12.27
C VAL A 426 5.11 27.12 -12.01
N HIS A 427 5.79 26.58 -11.02
CA HIS A 427 5.61 25.19 -10.58
C HIS A 427 4.39 25.03 -9.67
N GLY A 428 4.16 26.01 -8.79
CA GLY A 428 3.09 26.02 -7.79
C GLY A 428 3.38 25.17 -6.54
N ASP A 429 4.39 24.32 -6.60
CA ASP A 429 4.86 23.52 -5.47
C ASP A 429 6.34 23.07 -5.61
N PRO A 430 7.27 24.00 -5.90
CA PRO A 430 8.67 23.64 -6.14
C PRO A 430 9.32 23.24 -4.81
N ARG A 431 9.57 21.94 -4.64
CA ARG A 431 10.24 21.36 -3.47
C ARG A 431 11.39 20.49 -3.93
N VAL A 432 12.38 20.28 -3.06
CA VAL A 432 13.51 19.35 -3.34
C VAL A 432 13.00 17.95 -3.77
N PRO A 433 11.97 17.34 -3.12
CA PRO A 433 11.42 16.05 -3.56
C PRO A 433 10.75 16.06 -4.94
N ASN A 434 10.39 17.23 -5.46
CA ASN A 434 9.77 17.39 -6.78
C ASN A 434 10.81 17.62 -7.90
N VAL A 435 12.09 17.27 -7.64
CA VAL A 435 13.17 17.30 -8.62
C VAL A 435 13.78 15.92 -8.78
N ILE A 436 13.99 15.52 -10.03
CA ILE A 436 14.73 14.31 -10.38
C ILE A 436 16.03 14.64 -11.11
N LEU A 437 17.04 13.79 -10.91
CA LEU A 437 18.29 13.79 -11.67
C LEU A 437 18.22 12.71 -12.75
N HIS A 438 18.44 13.10 -14.01
CA HIS A 438 18.54 12.19 -15.15
C HIS A 438 19.71 12.61 -16.05
N ARG A 439 20.74 11.76 -16.17
CA ARG A 439 21.95 12.03 -16.97
C ARG A 439 22.54 13.43 -16.70
N ASP A 440 22.75 13.72 -15.42
CA ASP A 440 23.28 14.99 -14.90
C ASP A 440 22.39 16.22 -15.11
N LYS A 441 21.17 16.03 -15.61
CA LYS A 441 20.17 17.09 -15.77
C LYS A 441 19.12 17.03 -14.67
N LEU A 442 18.81 18.19 -14.09
CA LEU A 442 17.70 18.35 -13.17
C LEU A 442 16.40 18.58 -13.94
N LEU A 443 15.33 17.92 -13.51
CA LEU A 443 14.00 18.05 -14.10
C LEU A 443 12.94 18.18 -12.99
N TRP A 444 11.98 19.07 -13.19
CA TRP A 444 10.80 19.19 -12.33
C TRP A 444 9.77 18.09 -12.64
N ILE A 445 9.09 17.64 -11.59
CA ILE A 445 7.95 16.71 -11.59
C ILE A 445 6.83 17.27 -10.71
N ASP A 446 5.61 16.72 -10.81
CA ASP A 446 4.47 17.10 -9.95
C ASP A 446 4.06 18.58 -10.04
N LEU A 447 3.89 19.09 -11.27
CA LEU A 447 3.43 20.45 -11.51
C LEU A 447 1.95 20.58 -11.12
N MET A 448 1.64 21.51 -10.20
CA MET A 448 0.31 21.60 -9.56
C MET A 448 -0.77 22.21 -10.45
N GLU A 449 -0.48 23.35 -11.09
CA GLU A 449 -1.45 24.06 -11.92
C GLU A 449 -0.73 25.03 -12.83
N VAL A 450 -1.28 25.29 -14.03
CA VAL A 450 -0.72 26.34 -14.87
C VAL A 450 -1.45 27.62 -14.63
N LEU A 451 -0.79 28.44 -13.84
CA LEU A 451 -1.03 29.85 -13.79
C LEU A 451 0.08 30.52 -14.59
N GLN A 452 -0.28 31.55 -15.34
CA GLN A 452 0.72 32.41 -15.96
C GLN A 452 1.58 33.02 -14.85
N ALA A 453 2.90 33.00 -15.03
CA ALA A 453 3.80 33.46 -13.98
C ALA A 453 3.59 34.94 -13.65
N SER A 454 3.01 35.21 -12.50
CA SER A 454 2.88 36.56 -11.92
C SER A 454 3.95 36.78 -10.84
N SER A 455 4.21 38.03 -10.47
CA SER A 455 5.14 38.35 -9.38
C SER A 455 4.80 37.61 -8.08
N THR A 456 3.51 37.59 -7.73
CA THR A 456 3.00 36.89 -6.55
C THR A 456 3.27 35.39 -6.59
N LEU A 457 3.05 34.74 -7.74
CA LEU A 457 3.27 33.30 -7.85
C LEU A 457 4.75 32.93 -7.85
N LYS A 458 5.60 33.74 -8.50
CA LYS A 458 7.06 33.57 -8.46
C LYS A 458 7.61 33.71 -7.05
N ARG A 459 7.08 34.66 -6.26
CA ARG A 459 7.37 34.83 -4.83
C ARG A 459 7.02 33.58 -4.04
N PHE A 460 5.81 33.04 -4.22
CA PHE A 460 5.38 31.82 -3.53
C PHE A 460 6.25 30.61 -3.87
N ASP A 461 6.57 30.42 -5.15
CA ASP A 461 7.47 29.35 -5.58
C ASP A 461 8.85 29.47 -4.92
N ALA A 462 9.44 30.68 -4.91
CA ALA A 462 10.72 30.92 -4.25
C ALA A 462 10.66 30.66 -2.73
N GLU A 463 9.57 31.02 -2.07
CA GLU A 463 9.36 30.73 -0.65
C GLU A 463 9.26 29.23 -0.37
N ILE A 464 8.45 28.49 -1.14
CA ILE A 464 8.27 27.05 -0.98
C ILE A 464 9.61 26.32 -1.16
N LEU A 465 10.37 26.68 -2.20
CA LEU A 465 11.68 26.08 -2.46
C LEU A 465 12.69 26.41 -1.36
N THR A 466 12.70 27.65 -0.87
CA THR A 466 13.54 28.07 0.25
C THR A 466 13.25 27.23 1.50
N ARG A 467 11.98 27.11 1.88
CA ARG A 467 11.57 26.30 3.04
C ARG A 467 11.92 24.83 2.86
N SER A 468 11.69 24.29 1.66
CA SER A 468 12.03 22.91 1.33
C SER A 468 13.54 22.66 1.39
N THR A 469 14.37 23.64 1.01
CA THR A 469 15.83 23.52 1.03
C THR A 469 16.37 23.58 2.46
N LEU A 470 15.76 24.39 3.32
CA LEU A 470 16.13 24.52 4.74
C LEU A 470 15.47 23.45 5.64
N SER A 471 14.60 22.60 5.08
CA SER A 471 13.79 21.63 5.85
C SER A 471 12.96 22.27 6.99
N VAL A 472 12.41 23.47 6.75
CA VAL A 472 11.60 24.20 7.74
C VAL A 472 10.11 24.20 7.38
N SER A 473 9.27 24.04 8.41
CA SER A 473 7.80 24.12 8.27
C SER A 473 7.33 25.53 7.92
N ARG A 474 6.14 25.66 7.31
CA ARG A 474 5.47 26.95 7.09
C ARG A 474 5.14 27.71 8.39
N THR A 475 5.04 26.99 9.51
CA THR A 475 4.77 27.59 10.82
C THR A 475 5.98 28.30 11.42
N ILE A 476 7.19 28.05 10.90
CA ILE A 476 8.42 28.69 11.35
C ILE A 476 8.64 29.96 10.52
N ALA A 477 8.89 31.08 11.19
CA ALA A 477 9.24 32.32 10.53
C ALA A 477 10.61 32.17 9.82
N LEU A 478 10.68 32.61 8.56
CA LEU A 478 11.96 32.70 7.86
C LEU A 478 12.75 33.91 8.36
N ASP A 479 14.08 33.84 8.23
CA ASP A 479 14.94 35.00 8.46
C ASP A 479 14.47 36.21 7.63
N SER A 480 14.50 37.39 8.25
CA SER A 480 14.00 38.62 7.62
C SER A 480 14.72 38.96 6.31
N THR A 481 16.01 38.61 6.19
CA THR A 481 16.80 38.79 4.96
C THR A 481 16.28 37.87 3.85
N LEU A 482 15.97 36.61 4.18
CA LEU A 482 15.39 35.67 3.22
C LEU A 482 14.03 36.15 2.72
N VAL A 483 13.17 36.64 3.62
CA VAL A 483 11.87 37.21 3.24
C VAL A 483 12.05 38.38 2.27
N GLN A 484 12.96 39.32 2.56
CA GLN A 484 13.23 40.45 1.67
C GLN A 484 13.76 40.00 0.29
N LEU A 485 14.64 39.01 0.24
CA LEU A 485 15.19 38.48 -1.01
C LEU A 485 14.13 37.72 -1.83
N ILE A 486 13.23 36.98 -1.18
CA ILE A 486 12.08 36.33 -1.81
C ILE A 486 11.15 37.38 -2.44
N ASP A 487 10.86 38.44 -1.69
CA ASP A 487 9.98 39.53 -2.12
C ASP A 487 10.56 40.24 -3.34
N TYR A 488 11.84 40.59 -3.25
CA TYR A 488 12.59 41.22 -4.32
C TYR A 488 12.67 40.35 -5.58
N TYR A 489 12.87 39.04 -5.43
CA TYR A 489 12.83 38.10 -6.56
C TYR A 489 11.43 38.01 -7.20
N GLY A 490 10.37 38.03 -6.38
CA GLY A 490 8.99 38.07 -6.87
C GLY A 490 8.71 39.28 -7.75
N GLU A 491 9.19 40.46 -7.35
CA GLU A 491 9.07 41.71 -8.10
C GLU A 491 9.96 41.73 -9.36
N SER A 492 11.18 41.19 -9.26
CA SER A 492 12.18 41.19 -10.34
C SER A 492 12.89 39.84 -10.45
N ALA A 493 12.31 38.93 -11.23
CA ALA A 493 12.78 37.55 -11.37
C ALA A 493 13.96 37.41 -12.35
N THR A 494 15.13 37.95 -11.99
CA THR A 494 16.37 37.84 -12.76
C THR A 494 17.25 36.69 -12.27
N GLY A 495 18.19 36.25 -13.12
CA GLY A 495 19.18 35.23 -12.75
C GLY A 495 20.12 35.68 -11.62
N GLU A 496 20.38 36.98 -11.51
CA GLU A 496 21.18 37.53 -10.41
C GLU A 496 20.41 37.49 -9.09
N ASN A 497 19.12 37.85 -9.10
CA ASN A 497 18.31 37.89 -7.89
C ASN A 497 18.07 36.49 -7.32
N ILE A 498 17.86 35.49 -8.19
CA ILE A 498 17.74 34.11 -7.72
C ILE A 498 19.06 33.53 -7.19
N ASP A 499 20.19 33.91 -7.79
CA ASP A 499 21.52 33.52 -7.30
C ASP A 499 21.81 34.14 -5.92
N ARG A 500 21.44 35.41 -5.70
CA ARG A 500 21.54 36.07 -4.39
C ARG A 500 20.67 35.40 -3.33
N LEU A 501 19.44 35.01 -3.69
CA LEU A 501 18.57 34.25 -2.79
C LEU A 501 19.19 32.88 -2.46
N ALA A 502 19.66 32.15 -3.48
CA ALA A 502 20.30 30.84 -3.30
C ALA A 502 21.52 30.92 -2.35
N GLU A 503 22.32 31.98 -2.47
CA GLU A 503 23.45 32.22 -1.57
C GLU A 503 22.98 32.39 -0.12
N ALA A 504 22.00 33.25 0.12
CA ALA A 504 21.48 33.48 1.47
C ALA A 504 20.86 32.20 2.07
N VAL A 505 20.19 31.38 1.24
CA VAL A 505 19.66 30.08 1.67
C VAL A 505 20.80 29.13 2.06
N TYR A 506 21.87 29.06 1.28
CA TYR A 506 23.02 28.21 1.61
C TYR A 506 23.70 28.65 2.92
N GLN A 507 23.87 29.96 3.15
CA GLN A 507 24.42 30.48 4.41
C GLN A 507 23.55 30.08 5.61
N ASN A 508 22.23 30.16 5.49
CA ASN A 508 21.31 29.71 6.54
C ASN A 508 21.34 28.18 6.74
N LEU A 509 21.50 27.41 5.67
CA LEU A 509 21.66 25.96 5.74
C LEU A 509 22.91 25.57 6.53
N CYS A 510 24.00 26.34 6.40
CA CYS A 510 25.24 26.13 7.16
C CYS A 510 25.12 26.50 8.65
N ILE A 511 24.13 27.31 9.03
CA ILE A 511 23.87 27.67 10.43
C ILE A 511 22.99 26.63 11.14
N LEU A 512 22.10 25.98 10.38
CA LEU A 512 21.15 24.98 10.90
C LEU A 512 21.75 23.57 11.04
N ASN A 513 22.80 23.27 10.27
CA ASN A 513 23.59 22.03 10.34
C ASN A 513 24.78 22.21 11.27
#